data_AF-A0A931S5L6-F1
#
_entry.id   AF-A0A931S5L6-F1
#
_cell.length_a   1.000
_cell.length_b   1.000
_cell.length_c   1.000
_cell.angle_alpha   90.00
_cell.angle_beta   90.00
_cell.angle_gamma   90.00
#
_symmetry.space_group_name_H-M   'P 1'
#
loop_
_entity.id
_entity.type
_entity.pdbx_description
1 polymer ?
#
loop_
_entity_poly.entity_id
_entity_poly.type
_entity_poly.pdbx_seq_one_letter_code
_entity_poly.pdbx_strand_id
1 'polypeptide(L)'
;MAAEIHSQDHPQARHDWRAVDMEELPHFAHRLPRDIEEKCLKFSEYFGVAFSALDMILTPDGRYVFLENNPSGQFGWIEDLTGLPLTATLAEMLMAGEIL
;
A
#
# COMPACT_ATOMS: atom_id res chain seq x y z
N MET A 1 1.58 4.97 5.75
CA MET A 1 1.15 3.59 6.11
C MET A 1 1.45 2.67 4.94
N ALA A 2 1.77 1.40 5.20
CA ALA A 2 2.01 0.40 4.16
C ALA A 2 1.53 -0.97 4.63
N ALA A 3 1.20 -1.85 3.68
CA ALA A 3 0.85 -3.23 3.92
C ALA A 3 1.65 -4.13 2.95
N GLU A 4 1.83 -5.38 3.32
CA GLU A 4 2.48 -6.40 2.50
C GLU A 4 1.54 -7.54 2.18
N ILE A 5 1.64 -8.05 0.95
CA ILE A 5 0.91 -9.23 0.45
C ILE A 5 1.94 -10.34 0.24
N HIS A 6 1.82 -11.45 0.98
CA HIS A 6 2.75 -12.58 0.88
C HIS A 6 2.42 -13.49 -0.32
N SER A 7 2.39 -12.89 -1.51
CA SER A 7 2.01 -13.55 -2.78
C SER A 7 2.92 -14.74 -3.16
N GLN A 8 4.15 -14.77 -2.67
CA GLN A 8 5.12 -15.81 -3.02
C GLN A 8 4.89 -17.13 -2.24
N ASP A 9 4.11 -17.09 -1.17
CA ASP A 9 3.79 -18.26 -0.34
C ASP A 9 2.69 -19.13 -0.97
N HIS A 10 1.94 -18.58 -1.93
CA HIS A 10 0.89 -19.31 -2.63
C HIS A 10 1.27 -19.55 -4.10
N PRO A 11 1.29 -20.82 -4.59
CA PRO A 11 1.75 -21.14 -5.96
C PRO A 11 1.03 -20.38 -7.08
N GLN A 12 -0.27 -20.15 -6.94
CA GLN A 12 -1.09 -19.44 -7.94
C GLN A 12 -0.89 -17.92 -7.90
N ALA A 13 -0.39 -17.36 -6.79
CA ALA A 13 -0.21 -15.92 -6.60
C ALA A 13 1.18 -15.39 -7.01
N ARG A 14 2.12 -16.28 -7.36
CA ARG A 14 3.53 -15.90 -7.60
C ARG A 14 3.74 -14.85 -8.68
N HIS A 15 2.91 -14.90 -9.73
CA HIS A 15 2.96 -13.96 -10.85
C HIS A 15 1.89 -12.88 -10.76
N ASP A 16 0.73 -13.24 -10.19
CA ASP A 16 -0.39 -12.34 -10.02
C ASP A 16 -1.12 -12.70 -8.73
N TRP A 17 -1.00 -11.87 -7.70
CA TRP A 17 -1.64 -12.10 -6.41
C TRP A 17 -3.17 -12.12 -6.50
N ARG A 18 -3.75 -11.51 -7.55
CA ARG A 18 -5.20 -11.48 -7.81
C ARG A 18 -5.74 -12.80 -8.36
N ALA A 19 -4.87 -13.75 -8.69
CA ALA A 19 -5.28 -15.08 -9.15
C ALA A 19 -5.78 -15.98 -8.01
N VAL A 20 -5.81 -15.46 -6.77
CA VAL A 20 -6.19 -16.14 -5.54
C VAL A 20 -7.11 -15.20 -4.76
N ASP A 21 -8.06 -15.75 -4.00
CA ASP A 21 -8.90 -14.97 -3.11
C ASP A 21 -8.03 -14.28 -2.04
N MET A 22 -8.31 -13.01 -1.75
CA MET A 22 -7.44 -12.17 -0.94
C MET A 22 -7.31 -12.67 0.50
N GLU A 23 -8.35 -13.33 1.00
CA GLU A 23 -8.41 -13.95 2.32
C GLU A 23 -7.50 -15.19 2.44
N GLU A 24 -7.10 -15.79 1.32
CA GLU A 24 -6.17 -16.93 1.29
C GLU A 24 -4.70 -16.47 1.28
N LEU A 25 -4.44 -15.19 1.04
CA LEU A 25 -3.10 -14.61 1.08
C LEU A 25 -2.86 -13.91 2.42
N PRO A 26 -1.72 -14.18 3.09
CA PRO A 26 -1.36 -13.44 4.29
C PRO A 26 -1.10 -11.95 3.95
N HIS A 27 -1.78 -11.09 4.71
CA HIS A 27 -1.63 -9.64 4.65
C HIS A 27 -1.20 -9.12 6.01
N PHE A 28 -0.19 -8.24 6.02
CA PHE A 28 0.31 -7.65 7.26
C PHE A 28 0.57 -6.16 7.09
N ALA A 29 0.46 -5.42 8.19
CA ALA A 29 1.00 -4.08 8.25
C ALA A 29 2.52 -4.13 8.02
N HIS A 30 3.01 -3.29 7.11
CA HIS A 30 4.41 -3.26 6.73
C HIS A 30 5.06 -1.94 7.16
N ARG A 31 6.28 -2.03 7.69
CA ARG A 31 7.08 -0.85 8.03
C ARG A 31 8.14 -0.63 6.96
N LEU A 32 7.92 0.38 6.13
CA LEU A 32 8.90 0.79 5.13
C LEU A 32 10.19 1.29 5.79
N PRO A 33 11.36 1.05 5.17
CA PRO A 33 12.57 1.80 5.48
C PRO A 33 12.31 3.31 5.30
N ARG A 34 12.92 4.11 6.16
CA ARG A 34 12.69 5.56 6.21
C ARG A 34 12.94 6.24 4.86
N ASP A 35 13.97 5.84 4.13
CA ASP A 35 14.28 6.45 2.83
C ASP A 35 13.23 6.12 1.76
N ILE A 36 12.58 4.96 1.84
CA ILE A 36 11.49 4.56 0.95
C ILE A 36 10.21 5.32 1.30
N GLU A 37 9.88 5.41 2.59
CA GLU A 37 8.75 6.22 3.07
C GLU A 37 8.87 7.68 2.62
N GLU A 38 10.04 8.30 2.80
CA GLU A 38 10.30 9.68 2.36
C GLU A 38 10.17 9.85 0.84
N LYS A 39 10.54 8.85 0.03
CA LYS A 39 10.35 8.87 -1.43
C LYS A 39 8.86 8.80 -1.80
N CYS A 40 8.07 7.97 -1.11
CA CYS A 40 6.62 7.87 -1.32
C CYS A 40 5.90 9.18 -0.99
N LEU A 41 6.28 9.85 0.10
CA LEU A 41 5.71 11.15 0.46
C LEU A 41 6.05 12.24 -0.57
N LYS A 42 7.32 12.33 -0.98
CA LYS A 42 7.76 13.27 -2.02
C LYS A 42 7.09 13.02 -3.37
N PHE A 43 6.79 11.76 -3.69
CA PHE A 43 6.03 11.43 -4.89
C PHE A 43 4.63 12.07 -4.83
N SER A 44 3.89 11.86 -3.75
CA SER A 44 2.55 12.45 -3.57
C SER A 44 2.59 13.98 -3.61
N GLU A 45 3.57 14.59 -2.94
CA GLU A 45 3.80 16.05 -2.94
C GLU A 45 4.05 16.58 -4.35
N TYR A 46 4.93 15.90 -5.12
CA TYR A 46 5.27 16.30 -6.49
C TYR A 46 4.04 16.31 -7.42
N PHE A 47 3.13 15.35 -7.26
CA PHE A 47 1.89 15.29 -8.04
C PHE A 47 0.76 16.14 -7.45
N GLY A 48 0.95 16.74 -6.29
CA GLY A 48 -0.06 17.57 -5.62
C GLY A 48 -1.31 16.79 -5.19
N VAL A 49 -1.16 15.51 -4.85
CA VAL A 49 -2.26 14.64 -4.44
C VAL A 49 -2.20 14.35 -2.94
N ALA A 50 -3.36 14.44 -2.28
CA ALA A 50 -3.49 14.17 -0.86
C ALA A 50 -3.48 12.67 -0.52
N PHE A 51 -3.76 11.82 -1.52
CA PHE A 51 -3.82 10.38 -1.38
C PHE A 51 -3.15 9.72 -2.59
N SER A 52 -2.32 8.72 -2.30
CA SER A 52 -1.68 7.86 -3.29
C SER A 52 -1.76 6.42 -2.81
N ALA A 53 -2.20 5.51 -3.69
CA ALA A 53 -2.09 4.07 -3.48
C ALA A 53 -0.93 3.55 -4.32
N LEU A 54 0.24 3.40 -3.70
CA LEU A 54 1.48 3.06 -4.38
C LEU A 54 1.72 1.55 -4.34
N ASP A 55 1.78 0.94 -5.53
CA ASP A 55 2.06 -0.48 -5.68
C ASP A 55 3.56 -0.70 -5.89
N MET A 56 4.14 -1.59 -5.07
CA MET A 56 5.56 -1.83 -5.02
C MET A 56 5.86 -3.32 -4.82
N ILE A 57 6.99 -3.79 -5.36
CA ILE A 57 7.52 -5.14 -5.13
C ILE A 57 8.72 -5.04 -4.19
N LEU A 58 8.75 -5.88 -3.16
CA LEU A 58 9.97 -6.17 -2.39
C LEU A 58 10.67 -7.39 -3.01
N THR A 59 11.87 -7.19 -3.55
CA THR A 59 12.65 -8.28 -4.15
C THR A 59 13.32 -9.15 -3.08
N PRO A 60 13.74 -10.39 -3.40
CA PRO A 60 14.45 -11.25 -2.45
C PRO A 60 15.75 -10.66 -1.89
N ASP A 61 16.39 -9.74 -2.63
CA ASP A 61 17.58 -8.99 -2.19
C ASP A 61 17.25 -7.68 -1.44
N GLY A 62 15.98 -7.47 -1.06
CA GLY A 62 15.55 -6.38 -0.21
C GLY A 62 15.37 -5.03 -0.92
N ARG A 63 15.31 -5.01 -2.26
CA ARG A 63 15.06 -3.78 -3.02
C ARG A 63 13.57 -3.58 -3.23
N TYR A 64 13.15 -2.33 -3.13
CA TYR A 64 11.80 -1.91 -3.50
C TYR A 64 11.76 -1.46 -4.95
N VAL A 65 10.81 -2.02 -5.71
CA VAL A 65 10.57 -1.67 -7.12
C VAL A 65 9.17 -1.06 -7.22
N PHE A 66 9.11 0.21 -7.60
CA PHE A 66 7.85 0.91 -7.87
C PHE A 66 7.19 0.38 -9.14
N LEU A 67 5.87 0.13 -9.09
CA LEU A 67 5.07 -0.28 -10.23
C LEU A 67 4.18 0.86 -10.71
N GLU A 68 3.26 1.30 -9.86
CA GLU A 68 2.29 2.33 -10.19
C GLU A 68 1.79 3.11 -8.97
N ASN A 69 1.16 4.26 -9.23
CA ASN A 69 0.28 4.92 -8.28
C ASN A 69 -1.15 4.77 -8.80
N ASN A 70 -1.99 4.04 -8.07
CA ASN A 70 -3.38 3.85 -8.42
C ASN A 70 -4.24 5.01 -7.86
N PRO A 71 -4.71 5.95 -8.70
CA PRO A 71 -5.45 7.13 -8.23
C PRO A 71 -6.84 6.80 -7.67
N SER A 72 -7.31 5.57 -7.84
CA SER A 72 -8.58 5.07 -7.27
C SER A 72 -8.37 3.72 -6.57
N GLY A 73 -7.19 3.55 -5.96
CA GLY A 73 -6.83 2.33 -5.25
C GLY A 73 -7.85 1.98 -4.17
N GLN A 74 -8.47 0.82 -4.30
CA GLN A 74 -9.34 0.28 -3.28
C GLN A 74 -8.49 -0.18 -2.09
N PHE A 75 -8.78 0.32 -0.90
CA PHE A 75 -7.99 0.05 0.30
C PHE A 75 -8.80 -0.59 1.44
N GLY A 76 -10.13 -0.68 1.34
CA GLY A 76 -10.98 -1.18 2.44
C GLY A 76 -10.62 -2.58 2.89
N TRP A 77 -10.35 -3.48 1.94
CA TRP A 77 -9.93 -4.85 2.22
C TRP A 77 -8.54 -4.93 2.91
N ILE A 78 -7.64 -3.97 2.65
CA ILE A 78 -6.37 -3.88 3.37
C ILE A 78 -6.61 -3.52 4.83
N GLU A 79 -7.48 -2.54 5.09
CA GLU A 79 -7.86 -2.16 6.46
C GLU A 79 -8.47 -3.36 7.20
N ASP A 80 -9.40 -4.08 6.58
CA ASP A 80 -10.05 -5.26 7.18
C ASP A 80 -9.04 -6.37 7.53
N LEU A 81 -8.07 -6.64 6.65
CA LEU A 81 -7.11 -7.74 6.83
C LEU A 81 -5.92 -7.36 7.72
N THR A 82 -5.55 -6.09 7.82
CA THR A 82 -4.34 -5.64 8.52
C THR A 82 -4.60 -4.83 9.80
N GLY A 83 -5.82 -4.30 9.97
CA GLY A 83 -6.18 -3.40 11.06
C GLY A 83 -5.59 -2.00 10.95
N LEU A 84 -5.02 -1.62 9.80
CA LEU A 84 -4.55 -0.25 9.55
C LEU A 84 -5.73 0.73 9.52
N PRO A 85 -5.66 1.90 10.19
CA PRO A 85 -6.78 2.83 10.30
C PRO A 85 -6.93 3.76 9.08
N LEU A 86 -6.88 3.21 7.87
CA LEU A 86 -6.89 3.93 6.59
C LEU A 86 -8.12 4.84 6.43
N THR A 87 -9.32 4.30 6.67
CA THR A 87 -10.59 5.01 6.56
C THR A 87 -10.67 6.16 7.57
N ALA A 88 -10.27 5.91 8.82
CA ALA A 88 -10.27 6.92 9.87
C ALA A 88 -9.30 8.06 9.53
N THR A 89 -8.06 7.74 9.12
CA THR A 89 -7.08 8.75 8.70
C THR A 89 -7.56 9.57 7.50
N LEU A 90 -8.19 8.94 6.50
CA LEU A 90 -8.72 9.65 5.34
C LEU A 90 -9.87 10.58 5.74
N ALA A 91 -10.78 10.12 6.62
CA ALA A 91 -11.88 10.94 7.12
C ALA A 91 -11.38 12.15 7.93
N GLU A 92 -10.36 11.96 8.79
CA GLU A 92 -9.71 13.04 9.53
C GLU A 92 -9.10 14.08 8.59
N MET A 93 -8.39 13.65 7.55
CA MET A 93 -7.82 14.54 6.53
C MET A 93 -8.92 15.35 5.81
N LEU A 94 -10.02 14.70 5.42
CA LEU A 94 -11.14 15.36 4.77
C LEU A 94 -11.84 16.38 5.69
N MET A 95 -11.98 16.06 6.99
CA MET A 95 -12.55 16.98 7.98
C MET A 95 -11.64 18.18 8.25
N ALA A 96 -10.31 17.99 8.22
CA ALA A 96 -9.35 19.07 8.39
C ALA A 96 -9.34 20.05 7.21
N GLY A 97 -9.64 19.57 5.99
CA GLY A 97 -9.65 20.41 4.79
C GLY A 97 -8.26 20.85 4.33
N GLU A 98 -7.21 20.20 4.83
CA GLU A 98 -5.81 20.47 4.50
C GLU A 98 -5.17 19.20 3.92
N ILE A 99 -4.31 19.40 2.92
CA ILE A 99 -3.41 18.36 2.44
C ILE A 99 -2.17 18.45 3.33
N LEU A 100 -1.88 17.39 4.10
CA LEU A 100 -0.71 17.30 4.97
C LEU A 100 0.61 17.36 4.19
#